data_AF-A0A2M8N7V4-F1
#
_entry.id   AF-A0A2M8N7V4-F1
#
_cell.length_a   1.000
_cell.length_b   1.000
_cell.length_c   1.000
_cell.angle_alpha   90.00
_cell.angle_beta   90.00
_cell.angle_gamma   90.00
#
_symmetry.space_group_name_H-M   'P 1'
#
loop_
_entity.id
_entity.type
_entity.pdbx_description
1 polymer ?
#
loop_
_entity_poly.entity_id
_entity_poly.type
_entity_poly.pdbx_seq_one_letter_code
_entity_poly.pdbx_strand_id
1 'polypeptide(L)'
;MRKIIRRSTVILQNSLYNLLLPAINILLASLVIRLTSKTLWGGFVDVLVVVQFTAQVAAWGNKEYLLRGFSRQPATMPHQWQAAFYPRLLIACPLILLADAKIFIWLLGLIIAASFDVLILYRKAFFYAIRVELIAALGVAIVIVARYQTLIVDDLITFFALAAWLKVILLGYRFRDVLGFT
;
A
#
# COMPACT_ATOMS: atom_id res chain seq x y z
N MET A 1 -17.81 -9.20 29.77
CA MET A 1 -18.15 -8.32 28.62
C MET A 1 -16.97 -7.52 28.06
N ARG A 2 -16.18 -6.77 28.85
CA ARG A 2 -15.05 -5.94 28.35
C ARG A 2 -14.03 -6.68 27.45
N LYS A 3 -13.72 -7.96 27.74
CA LYS A 3 -12.79 -8.80 26.95
C LYS A 3 -13.32 -9.14 25.54
N ILE A 4 -14.63 -9.38 25.42
CA ILE A 4 -15.30 -9.67 24.15
C ILE A 4 -15.30 -8.41 23.29
N ILE A 5 -15.71 -7.27 23.86
CA ILE A 5 -15.71 -5.97 23.19
C ILE A 5 -14.32 -5.64 22.63
N ARG A 6 -13.26 -5.76 23.43
CA ARG A 6 -11.88 -5.48 22.98
C ARG A 6 -11.44 -6.37 21.81
N ARG A 7 -11.83 -7.65 21.80
CA ARG A 7 -11.49 -8.57 20.70
C ARG A 7 -12.30 -8.25 19.44
N SER A 8 -13.59 -8.01 19.58
CA SER A 8 -14.46 -7.62 18.47
C SER A 8 -14.00 -6.32 17.82
N THR A 9 -13.58 -5.32 18.61
CA THR A 9 -13.06 -4.06 18.06
C THR A 9 -11.82 -4.25 17.20
N VAL A 10 -10.88 -5.11 17.61
CA VAL A 10 -9.67 -5.39 16.81
C VAL A 10 -10.00 -6.12 15.52
N ILE A 11 -10.93 -7.07 15.56
CA ILE A 11 -11.39 -7.80 14.37
C ILE A 11 -12.08 -6.83 13.41
N LEU A 12 -12.99 -5.99 13.90
CA LEU A 12 -13.69 -4.98 13.10
C LEU A 12 -12.72 -4.00 12.45
N GLN A 13 -11.70 -3.52 13.17
CA GLN A 13 -10.69 -2.62 12.62
C GLN A 13 -9.88 -3.27 11.49
N ASN A 14 -9.46 -4.52 11.68
CA ASN A 14 -8.75 -5.26 10.64
C ASN A 14 -9.63 -5.49 9.41
N SER A 15 -10.89 -5.90 9.61
CA SER A 15 -11.84 -6.08 8.51
C SER A 15 -12.09 -4.77 7.77
N LEU A 16 -12.31 -3.66 8.49
CA LEU A 16 -12.49 -2.34 7.91
C LEU A 16 -11.27 -1.93 7.09
N TYR A 17 -10.06 -2.15 7.62
CA TYR A 17 -8.81 -1.85 6.91
C TYR A 17 -8.70 -2.64 5.60
N ASN A 18 -9.01 -3.94 5.61
CA ASN A 18 -8.94 -4.77 4.41
C ASN A 18 -10.01 -4.41 3.36
N LEU A 19 -11.19 -3.95 3.78
CA LEU A 19 -12.26 -3.50 2.88
C LEU A 19 -12.07 -2.08 2.35
N LEU A 20 -11.26 -1.28 3.05
CA LEU A 20 -11.04 0.12 2.71
C LEU A 20 -10.38 0.27 1.33
N LEU A 21 -9.38 -0.55 1.03
CA LEU A 21 -8.64 -0.43 -0.22
C LEU A 21 -9.51 -0.73 -1.47
N PRO A 22 -10.28 -1.83 -1.52
CA PRO A 22 -11.27 -2.03 -2.60
C PRO A 22 -12.29 -0.90 -2.70
N ALA A 23 -12.79 -0.40 -1.56
CA ALA A 23 -13.78 0.69 -1.56
C ALA A 23 -13.20 1.99 -2.13
N ILE A 24 -11.97 2.37 -1.75
CA ILE A 24 -11.24 3.51 -2.30
C ILE A 24 -11.08 3.36 -3.82
N ASN A 25 -10.66 2.20 -4.29
CA ASN A 25 -10.50 1.96 -5.73
C ASN A 25 -11.81 2.12 -6.50
N ILE A 26 -12.93 1.63 -5.97
CA ILE A 26 -14.26 1.81 -6.58
C ILE A 26 -14.65 3.30 -6.61
N LEU A 27 -14.38 4.05 -5.53
CA LEU A 27 -14.66 5.48 -5.48
C LEU A 27 -13.84 6.27 -6.50
N LEU A 28 -12.52 5.99 -6.58
CA LEU A 28 -11.63 6.62 -7.57
C LEU A 28 -12.04 6.26 -9.00
N ALA A 29 -12.39 4.98 -9.25
CA ALA A 29 -12.90 4.53 -10.54
C ALA A 29 -14.15 5.32 -10.95
N SER A 30 -15.14 5.41 -10.06
CA SER A 30 -16.38 6.16 -10.29
C SER A 30 -16.10 7.63 -10.59
N LEU A 31 -15.15 8.24 -9.88
CA LEU A 31 -14.78 9.63 -10.05
C LEU A 31 -14.14 9.88 -11.43
N VAL A 32 -13.18 9.05 -11.85
CA VAL A 32 -12.54 9.16 -13.18
C VAL A 32 -13.55 8.92 -14.30
N ILE A 33 -14.40 7.89 -14.17
CA ILE A 33 -15.41 7.55 -15.18
C ILE A 33 -16.43 8.69 -15.35
N ARG A 34 -16.85 9.33 -14.25
CA ARG A 34 -17.85 10.40 -14.28
C ARG A 34 -17.30 11.74 -14.77
N LEU A 35 -16.07 12.08 -14.40
CA LEU A 35 -15.49 13.39 -14.72
C LEU A 35 -14.72 13.39 -16.05
N THR A 36 -14.15 12.26 -16.45
CA THR A 36 -13.29 12.19 -17.64
C THR A 36 -13.85 11.24 -18.68
N SER A 37 -13.59 9.93 -18.58
CA SER A 37 -14.13 8.94 -19.52
C SER A 37 -13.90 7.49 -19.04
N LYS A 38 -14.71 6.57 -19.57
CA LYS A 38 -14.53 5.12 -19.38
C LYS A 38 -13.26 4.59 -20.04
N THR A 39 -12.89 5.15 -21.20
CA THR A 39 -11.71 4.72 -21.98
C THR A 39 -10.42 5.02 -21.23
N LEU A 40 -10.32 6.20 -20.63
CA LEU A 40 -9.16 6.58 -19.82
C LEU A 40 -9.01 5.70 -18.58
N TRP A 41 -10.11 5.42 -17.86
CA TRP A 41 -10.07 4.50 -16.74
C TRP A 41 -9.69 3.08 -17.19
N GLY A 42 -10.23 2.60 -18.33
CA GLY A 42 -9.89 1.29 -18.90
C GLY A 42 -8.40 1.12 -19.16
N GLY A 43 -7.76 2.08 -19.86
CA GLY A 43 -6.33 2.03 -20.11
C GLY A 43 -5.47 2.10 -18.83
N PHE A 44 -5.93 2.81 -17.81
CA PHE A 44 -5.28 2.80 -16.50
C PHE A 44 -5.44 1.46 -15.77
N VAL A 45 -6.61 0.81 -15.87
CA VAL A 45 -6.89 -0.49 -15.23
C VAL A 45 -5.96 -1.57 -15.75
N ASP A 46 -5.64 -1.58 -17.05
CA ASP A 46 -4.70 -2.54 -17.63
C ASP A 46 -3.34 -2.50 -16.91
N VAL A 47 -2.82 -1.28 -16.68
CA VAL A 47 -1.56 -1.06 -15.93
C VAL A 47 -1.74 -1.41 -14.45
N LEU A 48 -2.85 -0.97 -13.84
CA LEU A 48 -3.16 -1.21 -12.43
C LEU A 48 -3.17 -2.71 -12.10
N VAL A 49 -3.77 -3.54 -12.95
CA VAL A 49 -3.84 -5.00 -12.76
C VAL A 49 -2.45 -5.62 -12.74
N VAL A 50 -1.60 -5.29 -13.73
CA VAL A 50 -0.24 -5.81 -13.82
C VAL A 50 0.60 -5.39 -12.61
N VAL A 51 0.52 -4.12 -12.22
CA VAL A 51 1.25 -3.57 -11.07
C VAL A 51 0.82 -4.24 -9.76
N GLN A 52 -0.50 -4.36 -9.53
CA GLN A 52 -1.01 -4.97 -8.30
C GLN A 52 -0.70 -6.47 -8.23
N PHE A 53 -0.82 -7.18 -9.35
CA PHE A 53 -0.43 -8.59 -9.41
C PHE A 53 1.05 -8.78 -9.07
N THR A 54 1.92 -7.97 -9.66
CA THR A 54 3.36 -8.02 -9.41
C THR A 54 3.69 -7.71 -7.95
N ALA A 55 3.07 -6.67 -7.38
CA ALA A 55 3.23 -6.33 -5.98
C ALA A 55 2.76 -7.46 -5.05
N GLN A 56 1.64 -8.11 -5.38
CA GLN A 56 1.10 -9.23 -4.61
C GLN A 56 2.06 -10.44 -4.62
N VAL A 57 2.63 -10.77 -5.78
CA VAL A 57 3.62 -11.85 -5.91
C VAL A 57 4.88 -11.52 -5.08
N ALA A 58 5.37 -10.29 -5.16
CA ALA A 58 6.53 -9.85 -4.38
C ALA A 58 6.27 -9.85 -2.86
N ALA A 59 5.01 -9.63 -2.44
CA ALA A 59 4.59 -9.64 -1.04
C ALA A 59 4.21 -11.03 -0.50
N TRP A 60 4.21 -12.06 -1.35
CA TRP A 60 3.67 -13.39 -0.99
C TRP A 60 4.41 -14.01 0.21
N GLY A 61 3.63 -14.48 1.20
CA GLY A 61 4.15 -15.23 2.35
C GLY A 61 4.97 -14.43 3.36
N ASN A 62 5.25 -13.15 3.07
CA ASN A 62 5.97 -12.23 3.95
C ASN A 62 5.32 -12.17 5.34
N LYS A 63 4.03 -11.87 5.33
CA LYS A 63 3.27 -11.51 6.51
C LYS A 63 3.23 -12.67 7.50
N GLU A 64 2.90 -13.87 7.04
CA GLU A 64 2.81 -15.08 7.86
C GLU A 64 4.17 -15.48 8.43
N TYR A 65 5.22 -15.39 7.62
CA TYR A 65 6.59 -15.69 8.06
C TYR A 65 7.04 -14.74 9.19
N LEU A 66 6.90 -13.43 8.96
CA LEU A 66 7.33 -12.42 9.94
C LEU A 66 6.46 -12.41 11.20
N LEU A 67 5.14 -12.61 11.10
CA LEU A 67 4.29 -12.70 12.30
C LEU A 67 4.72 -13.85 13.23
N ARG A 68 5.08 -15.00 12.67
CA ARG A 68 5.58 -16.14 13.45
C ARG A 68 6.91 -15.81 14.10
N GLY A 69 7.82 -15.16 13.36
CA GLY A 69 9.11 -14.70 13.87
C GLY A 69 8.97 -13.71 15.03
N PHE A 70 8.14 -12.68 14.84
CA PHE A 70 7.89 -11.63 15.83
C PHE A 70 7.25 -12.19 17.11
N SER A 71 6.37 -13.19 16.98
CA SER A 71 5.74 -13.83 18.13
C SER A 71 6.72 -14.69 18.94
N ARG A 72 7.76 -15.24 18.31
CA ARG A 72 8.79 -16.05 18.99
C ARG A 72 9.85 -15.18 19.66
N GLN A 73 10.31 -14.13 18.97
CA GLN A 73 11.41 -13.28 19.41
C GLN A 73 11.10 -11.81 19.14
N PRO A 74 10.27 -11.16 19.98
CA PRO A 74 9.85 -9.77 19.75
C PRO A 74 11.00 -8.76 19.86
N ALA A 75 12.05 -9.07 20.64
CA ALA A 75 13.21 -8.19 20.81
C ALA A 75 14.03 -8.01 19.52
N THR A 76 14.06 -9.04 18.65
CA THR A 76 14.80 -9.02 17.38
C THR A 76 13.93 -8.61 16.18
N MET A 77 12.75 -8.04 16.43
CA MET A 77 11.78 -7.68 15.39
C MET A 77 12.38 -6.76 14.31
N PRO A 78 13.16 -5.70 14.63
CA PRO A 78 13.81 -4.86 13.60
C PRO A 78 14.70 -5.67 12.65
N HIS A 79 15.56 -6.53 13.21
CA HIS A 79 16.47 -7.36 12.43
C HIS A 79 15.71 -8.35 11.53
N GLN A 80 14.69 -9.03 12.05
CA GLN A 80 13.88 -9.95 11.27
C GLN A 80 13.14 -9.25 10.13
N TRP A 81 12.62 -8.04 10.36
CA TRP A 81 11.96 -7.25 9.33
C TRP A 81 12.94 -6.86 8.22
N GLN A 82 14.12 -6.35 8.57
CA GLN A 82 15.15 -5.96 7.60
C GLN A 82 15.69 -7.15 6.79
N ALA A 83 15.97 -8.27 7.46
CA ALA A 83 16.41 -9.51 6.80
C ALA A 83 15.41 -10.04 5.77
N ALA A 84 14.12 -9.79 5.99
CA ALA A 84 13.06 -10.16 5.07
C ALA A 84 12.79 -9.10 3.97
N PHE A 85 13.16 -7.85 4.21
CA PHE A 85 12.96 -6.73 3.28
C PHE A 85 13.97 -6.74 2.12
N TYR A 86 15.27 -6.89 2.39
CA TYR A 86 16.31 -6.79 1.35
C TYR A 86 16.19 -7.83 0.23
N PRO A 87 15.97 -9.13 0.51
CA PRO A 87 15.86 -10.13 -0.56
C PRO A 87 14.68 -9.86 -1.51
N ARG A 88 13.62 -9.21 -1.04
CA ARG A 88 12.45 -8.90 -1.87
C ARG A 88 12.69 -7.77 -2.84
N LEU A 89 13.47 -6.77 -2.45
CA LEU A 89 13.90 -5.73 -3.39
C LEU A 89 14.70 -6.35 -4.54
N LEU A 90 15.52 -7.36 -4.24
CA LEU A 90 16.28 -8.09 -5.26
C LEU A 90 15.38 -8.95 -6.16
N ILE A 91 14.42 -9.70 -5.59
CA ILE A 91 13.47 -10.52 -6.37
C ILE A 91 12.57 -9.65 -7.25
N ALA A 92 12.21 -8.46 -6.78
CA ALA A 92 11.41 -7.54 -7.55
C ALA A 92 12.20 -6.88 -8.70
N CYS A 93 13.53 -6.75 -8.57
CA CYS A 93 14.39 -6.05 -9.53
C CYS A 93 14.24 -6.52 -10.99
N PRO A 94 14.25 -7.82 -11.33
CA PRO A 94 14.07 -8.26 -12.73
C PRO A 94 12.68 -7.96 -13.29
N LEU A 95 11.61 -8.08 -12.48
CA LEU A 95 10.25 -7.71 -12.89
C LEU A 95 10.11 -6.20 -13.10
N ILE A 96 10.91 -5.45 -12.35
CA ILE A 96 10.96 -3.99 -12.32
C ILE A 96 11.75 -3.42 -13.53
N LEU A 97 12.80 -4.09 -14.02
CA LEU A 97 13.63 -3.61 -15.14
C LEU A 97 12.94 -3.68 -16.51
N LEU A 98 11.84 -4.43 -16.63
CA LEU A 98 11.06 -4.55 -17.86
C LEU A 98 9.95 -3.50 -17.98
N ALA A 99 9.75 -2.67 -16.95
CA ALA A 99 8.66 -1.71 -16.87
C ALA A 99 9.11 -0.28 -17.22
N ASP A 100 8.15 0.55 -17.66
CA ASP A 100 8.34 1.99 -17.77
C ASP A 100 8.78 2.60 -16.43
N ALA A 101 9.59 3.66 -16.45
CA ALA A 101 10.15 4.29 -15.26
C ALA A 101 9.09 4.74 -14.23
N LYS A 102 7.90 5.18 -14.68
CA LYS A 102 6.83 5.57 -13.75
C LYS A 102 6.20 4.36 -13.07
N ILE A 103 6.02 3.28 -13.83
CA ILE A 103 5.52 2.00 -13.35
C ILE A 103 6.51 1.39 -12.35
N PHE A 104 7.82 1.47 -12.65
CA PHE A 104 8.91 1.11 -11.74
C PHE A 104 8.75 1.83 -10.40
N ILE A 105 8.60 3.16 -10.43
CA ILE A 105 8.54 3.98 -9.21
C ILE A 105 7.31 3.62 -8.39
N TRP A 106 6.17 3.39 -9.06
CA TRP A 106 4.94 2.97 -8.42
C TRP A 106 5.07 1.60 -7.75
N LEU A 107 5.56 0.61 -8.49
CA LEU A 107 5.70 -0.77 -8.03
C LEU A 107 6.66 -0.85 -6.84
N LEU A 108 7.80 -0.14 -6.90
CA LEU A 108 8.74 -0.06 -5.79
C LEU A 108 8.06 0.50 -4.52
N GLY A 109 7.28 1.58 -4.67
CA GLY A 109 6.50 2.14 -3.57
C GLY A 109 5.52 1.12 -2.97
N LEU A 110 4.82 0.34 -3.79
CA LEU A 110 3.89 -0.69 -3.32
C LEU A 110 4.59 -1.83 -2.57
N ILE A 111 5.73 -2.31 -3.05
CA ILE A 111 6.49 -3.40 -2.42
C ILE A 111 7.05 -2.96 -1.06
N ILE A 112 7.56 -1.73 -0.99
CA ILE A 112 8.03 -1.16 0.27
C ILE A 112 6.84 -0.97 1.22
N ALA A 113 5.71 -0.44 0.74
CA ALA A 113 4.50 -0.28 1.54
C ALA A 113 3.98 -1.62 2.09
N ALA A 114 3.94 -2.66 1.26
CA ALA A 114 3.51 -4.01 1.65
C ALA A 114 4.41 -4.63 2.74
N SER A 115 5.66 -4.21 2.82
CA SER A 115 6.57 -4.64 3.89
C SER A 115 6.15 -4.11 5.27
N PHE A 116 5.40 -3.00 5.33
CA PHE A 116 4.85 -2.46 6.58
C PHE A 116 3.55 -3.13 7.04
N ASP A 117 2.85 -3.89 6.19
CA ASP A 117 1.56 -4.51 6.53
C ASP A 117 1.67 -5.47 7.72
N VAL A 118 2.80 -6.17 7.85
CA VAL A 118 3.06 -7.01 9.01
C VAL A 118 3.18 -6.21 10.30
N LEU A 119 3.79 -5.02 10.25
CA LEU A 119 3.97 -4.14 11.40
C LEU A 119 2.64 -3.51 11.81
N ILE A 120 1.82 -3.12 10.83
CA ILE A 120 0.46 -2.63 11.04
C ILE A 120 -0.36 -3.68 11.79
N LEU A 121 -0.33 -4.93 11.33
CA LEU A 121 -1.06 -6.02 11.97
C LEU A 121 -0.51 -6.36 13.36
N TYR A 122 0.80 -6.53 13.49
CA TYR A 122 1.45 -6.93 14.75
C TYR A 122 1.26 -5.88 15.84
N ARG A 123 1.45 -4.60 15.52
CA ARG A 123 1.28 -3.47 16.45
C ARG A 123 -0.15 -2.94 16.52
N LYS A 124 -1.09 -3.55 15.77
CA LYS A 124 -2.51 -3.16 15.68
C LYS A 124 -2.69 -1.68 15.30
N ALA A 125 -1.84 -1.17 14.43
CA ALA A 125 -1.83 0.24 14.02
C ALA A 125 -2.86 0.55 12.90
N PHE A 126 -3.99 -0.16 12.88
CA PHE A 126 -4.99 -0.08 11.79
C PHE A 126 -5.54 1.32 11.58
N PHE A 127 -5.85 2.06 12.65
CA PHE A 127 -6.34 3.44 12.50
C PHE A 127 -5.34 4.36 11.84
N TYR A 128 -4.04 4.19 12.15
CA TYR A 128 -3.01 4.97 11.50
C TYR A 128 -2.93 4.61 10.02
N ALA A 129 -2.93 3.31 9.69
CA ALA A 129 -2.93 2.83 8.32
C ALA A 129 -4.16 3.36 7.53
N ILE A 130 -5.36 3.28 8.11
CA ILE A 130 -6.59 3.84 7.52
C ILE A 130 -6.44 5.32 7.21
N ARG A 131 -5.89 6.13 8.14
CA ARG A 131 -5.66 7.56 7.88
C ARG A 131 -4.70 7.79 6.74
N VAL A 132 -3.61 7.01 6.67
CA VAL A 132 -2.64 7.09 5.58
C VAL A 132 -3.30 6.78 4.23
N GLU A 133 -4.09 5.71 4.15
CA GLU A 133 -4.84 5.36 2.92
C GLU A 133 -5.81 6.47 2.52
N LEU A 134 -6.55 7.03 3.48
CA LEU A 134 -7.50 8.11 3.21
C LEU A 134 -6.80 9.39 2.74
N ILE A 135 -5.67 9.77 3.36
CA ILE A 135 -4.89 10.94 2.93
C ILE A 135 -4.36 10.74 1.51
N ALA A 136 -3.80 9.58 1.22
CA ALA A 136 -3.30 9.24 -0.11
C ALA A 136 -4.43 9.26 -1.17
N ALA A 137 -5.57 8.64 -0.85
CA ALA A 137 -6.74 8.61 -1.73
C ALA A 137 -7.35 9.98 -1.97
N LEU A 138 -7.45 10.81 -0.93
CA LEU A 138 -7.93 12.19 -1.04
C LEU A 138 -6.98 13.02 -1.90
N GLY A 139 -5.66 12.85 -1.76
CA GLY A 139 -4.67 13.49 -2.63
C GLY A 139 -4.90 13.17 -4.11
N VAL A 140 -5.07 11.88 -4.43
CA VAL A 140 -5.38 11.44 -5.80
C VAL A 140 -6.71 12.02 -6.29
N ALA A 141 -7.76 11.96 -5.46
CA ALA A 141 -9.09 12.47 -5.81
C ALA A 141 -9.09 13.98 -6.10
N ILE A 142 -8.42 14.78 -5.26
CA ILE A 142 -8.28 16.24 -5.45
C ILE A 142 -7.65 16.53 -6.80
N VAL A 143 -6.59 15.79 -7.16
CA VAL A 143 -5.88 16.01 -8.42
C VAL A 143 -6.73 15.61 -9.62
N ILE A 144 -7.46 14.49 -9.56
CA ILE A 144 -8.38 14.10 -10.63
C ILE A 144 -9.44 15.19 -10.82
N VAL A 145 -10.03 15.71 -9.75
CA VAL A 145 -11.02 16.79 -9.83
C VAL A 145 -10.40 18.08 -10.38
N ALA A 146 -9.17 18.42 -10.00
CA ALA A 146 -8.51 19.64 -10.45
C ALA A 146 -8.08 19.59 -11.93
N ARG A 147 -7.72 18.40 -12.45
CA ARG A 147 -7.18 18.21 -13.81
C ARG A 147 -8.09 17.41 -14.74
N TYR A 148 -9.38 17.26 -14.42
CA TYR A 148 -10.28 16.31 -15.10
C TYR A 148 -10.36 16.46 -16.63
N GLN A 149 -10.19 17.67 -17.17
CA GLN A 149 -10.26 17.95 -18.62
C GLN A 149 -8.99 17.58 -19.39
N THR A 150 -7.83 17.62 -18.73
CA THR A 150 -6.51 17.39 -19.36
C THR A 150 -5.89 16.07 -18.91
N LEU A 151 -6.63 15.27 -18.14
CA LEU A 151 -6.13 14.07 -17.51
C LEU A 151 -5.82 13.03 -18.58
N ILE A 152 -4.63 12.43 -18.51
CA ILE A 152 -4.21 11.28 -19.33
C ILE A 152 -3.84 10.08 -18.43
N VAL A 153 -3.69 8.90 -19.01
CA VAL A 153 -3.34 7.67 -18.25
C VAL A 153 -2.01 7.84 -17.49
N ASP A 154 -1.02 8.45 -18.12
CA ASP A 154 0.28 8.76 -17.53
C ASP A 154 0.21 9.63 -16.27
N ASP A 155 -0.74 10.57 -16.22
CA ASP A 155 -0.97 11.39 -15.05
C ASP A 155 -1.49 10.50 -13.89
N LEU A 156 -2.45 9.61 -14.16
CA LEU A 156 -2.97 8.67 -13.15
C LEU A 156 -1.87 7.77 -12.60
N ILE A 157 -1.03 7.19 -13.46
CA ILE A 157 0.11 6.37 -13.03
C ILE A 157 1.02 7.18 -12.09
N THR A 158 1.33 8.42 -12.47
CA THR A 158 2.17 9.32 -11.66
C THR A 158 1.53 9.61 -10.29
N PHE A 159 0.23 9.91 -10.23
CA PHE A 159 -0.43 10.22 -8.96
C PHE A 159 -0.59 9.00 -8.06
N PHE A 160 -0.84 7.81 -8.61
CA PHE A 160 -0.85 6.58 -7.85
C PHE A 160 0.55 6.20 -7.34
N ALA A 161 1.60 6.46 -8.13
CA ALA A 161 2.98 6.31 -7.69
C ALA A 161 3.29 7.24 -6.49
N LEU A 162 2.95 8.52 -6.61
CA LEU A 162 3.13 9.49 -5.52
C LEU A 162 2.33 9.11 -4.27
N ALA A 163 1.10 8.62 -4.42
CA ALA A 163 0.28 8.13 -3.32
C ALA A 163 0.93 6.93 -2.61
N ALA A 164 1.51 5.98 -3.37
CA ALA A 164 2.25 4.85 -2.80
C ALA A 164 3.48 5.32 -2.01
N TRP A 165 4.23 6.29 -2.53
CA TRP A 165 5.39 6.86 -1.82
C TRP A 165 5.00 7.68 -0.59
N LEU A 166 3.92 8.44 -0.65
CA LEU A 166 3.37 9.13 0.52
C LEU A 166 3.03 8.12 1.63
N LYS A 167 2.42 6.98 1.26
CA LYS A 167 2.16 5.88 2.19
C LYS A 167 3.45 5.33 2.78
N VAL A 168 4.48 5.07 1.96
CA VAL A 168 5.81 4.62 2.43
C VAL A 168 6.41 5.59 3.44
N ILE A 169 6.40 6.89 3.14
CA ILE A 169 6.98 7.93 4.01
C ILE A 169 6.24 7.98 5.36
N LEU A 170 4.91 8.01 5.34
CA LEU A 170 4.11 8.09 6.56
C LEU A 170 4.24 6.83 7.42
N LEU A 171 4.19 5.64 6.81
CA LEU A 171 4.40 4.37 7.53
C LEU A 171 5.84 4.24 8.05
N GLY A 172 6.83 4.64 7.25
CA GLY A 172 8.24 4.67 7.67
C GLY A 172 8.46 5.58 8.86
N TYR A 173 7.86 6.77 8.87
CA TYR A 173 7.89 7.67 10.01
C TYR A 173 7.25 7.04 11.26
N ARG A 174 6.08 6.40 11.10
CA ARG A 174 5.35 5.75 12.21
C ARG A 174 6.11 4.60 12.86
N PHE A 175 6.90 3.87 12.08
CA PHE A 175 7.65 2.67 12.47
C PHE A 175 9.17 2.88 12.42
N ARG A 176 9.64 4.13 12.60
CA ARG A 176 11.08 4.49 12.56
C ARG A 176 11.95 3.68 13.52
N ASP A 177 11.38 3.26 14.65
CA ASP A 177 12.03 2.44 15.66
C ASP A 177 12.37 1.02 15.16
N VAL A 178 11.66 0.53 14.15
CA VAL A 178 11.94 -0.74 13.47
C VAL A 178 12.98 -0.57 12.37
N LEU A 179 13.09 0.62 11.80
CA LEU A 179 14.04 0.94 10.75
C LEU A 179 15.45 1.23 11.28
N GLY A 180 15.63 1.37 12.59
CA GLY A 180 16.93 1.67 13.20
C GLY A 180 17.30 3.15 13.18
N PHE A 181 16.35 4.04 12.85
CA PHE A 181 16.51 5.48 13.02
C PHE A 181 16.11 5.88 14.45
N THR A 182 17.05 5.71 15.39
CA THR A 182 16.97 6.29 16.76
C THR A 182 17.81 7.54 16.85
#